data_AF-A0A662B6J1-F1
#
_entry.id   AF-A0A662B6J1-F1
#
_cell.length_a   1.000
_cell.length_b   1.000
_cell.length_c   1.000
_cell.angle_alpha   90.00
_cell.angle_beta   90.00
_cell.angle_gamma   90.00
#
_symmetry.space_group_name_H-M   'P 1'
#
loop_
_entity.id
_entity.type
_entity.pdbx_description
1 polymer ?
#
loop_
_entity_poly.entity_id
_entity_poly.type
_entity_poly.pdbx_seq_one_letter_code
_entity_poly.pdbx_strand_id
1 'polypeptide(L)'
;MLFIGRNDLEKANWYLQMAVLDENLATETRAEWFYELSIVSMAIGNHCEAINFAREAKANRNDYGKAYIALGDAFIAARRQLGDDFQQQSAYWAAADMYQVAAKVDPALAEESTQKLASCAAQYPSSEDIFFHDLQEGNDYLVSGCIQENTTIRSRN
;
A
#
# COMPACT_ATOMS: atom_id res chain seq x y z
N MET A 1 15.27 -1.75 20.33
CA MET A 1 14.97 -0.63 19.42
C MET A 1 16.26 -0.31 18.69
N LEU A 2 16.43 -0.86 17.48
CA LEU A 2 17.61 -0.63 16.65
C LEU A 2 17.45 0.77 16.04
N PHE A 3 18.26 1.73 16.48
CA PHE A 3 18.35 3.05 15.85
C PHE A 3 19.14 2.90 14.55
N ILE A 4 18.49 2.40 13.51
CA ILE A 4 19.03 2.46 12.15
C ILE A 4 18.92 3.93 11.72
N GLY A 5 20.06 4.57 11.44
CA GLY A 5 20.08 5.95 11.00
C GLY A 5 19.45 6.07 9.62
N ARG A 6 18.84 7.22 9.31
CA ARG A 6 18.29 7.50 7.96
C ARG A 6 19.33 7.24 6.86
N ASN A 7 20.59 7.61 7.10
CA ASN A 7 21.71 7.35 6.20
C ASN A 7 21.97 5.85 5.96
N ASP A 8 21.71 4.99 6.95
CA ASP A 8 21.86 3.54 6.80
C ASP A 8 20.70 2.95 6.00
N LEU A 9 19.49 3.50 6.15
CA LEU A 9 18.33 3.15 5.32
C LEU A 9 18.53 3.56 3.86
N GLU A 10 19.07 4.74 3.59
CA GLU A 10 19.36 5.19 2.21
C GLU A 10 20.42 4.31 1.54
N LYS A 11 21.46 3.90 2.27
CA LYS A 11 22.43 2.91 1.77
C LYS A 11 21.78 1.55 1.53
N ALA A 12 20.97 1.06 2.46
CA ALA A 12 20.25 -0.21 2.31
C ALA A 12 19.35 -0.21 1.07
N ASN A 13 18.60 0.89 0.86
CA ASN A 13 17.80 1.09 -0.34
C ASN A 13 18.64 0.96 -1.62
N TRP A 14 19.79 1.64 -1.66
CA TRP A 14 20.69 1.56 -2.82
C TRP A 14 21.21 0.13 -3.09
N TYR A 15 21.68 -0.58 -2.06
CA TYR A 15 22.16 -1.96 -2.23
C TYR A 15 21.06 -2.90 -2.69
N LEU A 16 19.86 -2.79 -2.12
CA LEU A 16 18.71 -3.60 -2.51
C LEU A 16 18.28 -3.33 -3.96
N GLN A 17 18.28 -2.06 -4.39
CA GLN A 17 18.00 -1.69 -5.78
C GLN A 17 19.01 -2.32 -6.74
N MET A 18 20.29 -2.35 -6.40
CA MET A 18 21.30 -3.02 -7.22
C MET A 18 21.08 -4.54 -7.25
N ALA A 19 20.67 -5.12 -6.13
CA ALA A 19 20.50 -6.57 -5.98
C ALA A 19 19.31 -7.11 -6.81
N VAL A 20 18.18 -6.39 -6.85
CA VAL A 20 16.99 -6.80 -7.64
C VAL A 20 17.20 -6.73 -9.16
N LEU A 21 18.28 -6.09 -9.63
CA LEU A 21 18.65 -6.03 -11.05
C LEU A 21 19.36 -7.28 -11.55
N ASP A 22 19.80 -8.19 -10.67
CA ASP A 22 20.40 -9.46 -11.10
C ASP A 22 19.36 -10.31 -11.85
N GLU A 23 19.59 -10.55 -13.14
CA GLU A 23 18.72 -11.34 -14.01
C GLU A 23 18.58 -12.81 -13.54
N ASN A 24 19.57 -13.33 -12.80
CA ASN A 24 19.56 -14.71 -12.29
C ASN A 24 18.86 -14.83 -10.93
N LEU A 25 18.39 -13.72 -10.36
CA LEU A 25 17.72 -13.74 -9.07
C LEU A 25 16.38 -14.47 -9.16
N ALA A 26 16.21 -15.50 -8.33
CA ALA A 26 14.96 -16.24 -8.20
C ALA A 26 13.79 -15.29 -7.91
N THR A 27 12.65 -15.53 -8.57
CA THR A 27 11.47 -14.66 -8.50
C THR A 27 10.95 -14.49 -7.06
N GLU A 28 11.00 -15.53 -6.24
CA GLU A 28 10.60 -15.46 -4.82
C GLU A 28 11.50 -14.50 -4.03
N THR A 29 12.82 -14.66 -4.13
CA THR A 29 13.79 -13.77 -3.48
C THR A 29 13.68 -12.34 -4.01
N ARG A 30 13.44 -12.18 -5.31
CA ARG A 30 13.18 -10.88 -5.93
C ARG A 30 11.94 -10.22 -5.32
N ALA A 31 10.87 -10.97 -5.11
CA ALA A 31 9.67 -10.46 -4.45
C ALA A 31 9.94 -10.04 -3.00
N GLU A 32 10.71 -10.83 -2.26
CA GLU A 32 11.12 -10.50 -0.89
C GLU A 32 11.96 -9.21 -0.84
N TRP A 33 12.91 -9.04 -1.75
CA TRP A 33 13.75 -7.83 -1.79
C TRP A 33 12.96 -6.59 -2.23
N PHE A 34 12.03 -6.72 -3.18
CA PHE A 34 11.12 -5.63 -3.51
C PHE A 34 10.20 -5.26 -2.35
N TYR A 35 9.77 -6.24 -1.55
CA TYR A 35 9.04 -5.96 -0.32
C TYR A 35 9.92 -5.17 0.67
N GLU A 36 11.15 -5.60 0.91
CA GLU A 36 12.08 -4.86 1.79
C GLU A 36 12.35 -3.45 1.27
N LEU A 37 12.52 -3.28 -0.05
CA LEU A 37 12.62 -1.96 -0.68
C LEU A 37 11.40 -1.09 -0.38
N SER A 38 10.19 -1.64 -0.47
CA SER A 38 8.98 -0.90 -0.08
C SER A 38 9.03 -0.43 1.37
N ILE A 39 9.43 -1.31 2.31
CA ILE A 39 9.52 -0.96 3.74
C ILE A 39 10.58 0.12 3.98
N VAL A 40 11.74 0.00 3.35
CA VAL A 40 12.83 0.99 3.46
C VAL A 40 12.42 2.32 2.84
N SER A 41 11.83 2.32 1.64
CA SER A 41 11.30 3.52 0.97
C SER A 41 10.24 4.22 1.81
N MET A 42 9.37 3.48 2.50
CA MET A 42 8.43 4.07 3.46
C MET A 42 9.16 4.76 4.61
N ALA A 43 10.17 4.11 5.20
CA ALA A 43 10.91 4.63 6.35
C ALA A 43 11.72 5.90 6.03
N ILE A 44 12.22 6.04 4.80
CA ILE A 44 12.91 7.26 4.34
C ILE A 44 11.94 8.37 3.87
N GLY A 45 10.65 8.06 3.72
CA GLY A 45 9.61 9.01 3.32
C GLY A 45 9.27 9.02 1.82
N ASN A 46 9.82 8.09 1.04
CA ASN A 46 9.60 7.96 -0.40
C ASN A 46 8.34 7.12 -0.69
N HIS A 47 7.15 7.62 -0.32
CA HIS A 47 5.93 6.80 -0.34
C HIS A 47 5.50 6.32 -1.74
N CYS A 48 5.64 7.15 -2.78
CA CYS A 48 5.32 6.71 -4.15
C CYS A 48 6.29 5.64 -4.67
N GLU A 49 7.56 5.70 -4.26
CA GLU A 49 8.54 4.68 -4.62
C GLU A 49 8.23 3.37 -3.91
N ALA A 50 7.81 3.44 -2.64
CA ALA A 50 7.36 2.27 -1.88
C ALA A 50 6.17 1.56 -2.56
N ILE A 51 5.19 2.33 -3.07
CA ILE A 51 4.07 1.78 -3.85
C ILE A 51 4.57 0.98 -5.05
N ASN A 52 5.52 1.54 -5.81
CA ASN A 52 6.07 0.86 -6.98
C ASN A 52 6.80 -0.43 -6.59
N PHE A 53 7.61 -0.41 -5.52
CA PHE A 53 8.30 -1.62 -5.06
C PHE A 53 7.35 -2.68 -4.51
N ALA A 54 6.31 -2.31 -3.77
CA ALA A 54 5.30 -3.28 -3.33
C ALA A 54 4.52 -3.89 -4.52
N ARG A 55 4.29 -3.12 -5.59
CA ARG A 55 3.72 -3.65 -6.84
C ARG A 55 4.65 -4.64 -7.52
N GLU A 56 5.94 -4.34 -7.60
CA GLU A 56 6.94 -5.27 -8.13
C GLU A 56 7.01 -6.56 -7.28
N ALA A 57 6.96 -6.45 -5.96
CA ALA A 57 6.91 -7.60 -5.07
C ALA A 57 5.70 -8.50 -5.38
N LYS A 58 4.50 -7.90 -5.47
CA LYS A 58 3.26 -8.59 -5.86
C LYS A 58 3.35 -9.21 -7.26
N ALA A 59 3.95 -8.51 -8.22
CA ALA A 59 4.06 -8.98 -9.60
C ALA A 59 4.97 -10.21 -9.72
N ASN A 60 6.02 -10.27 -8.91
CA ASN A 60 6.92 -11.42 -8.85
C ASN A 60 6.30 -12.58 -8.06
N ARG A 61 5.55 -12.28 -6.99
CA ARG A 61 4.92 -13.32 -6.15
C ARG A 61 3.52 -12.88 -5.70
N ASN A 62 2.51 -13.36 -6.42
CA ASN A 62 1.11 -12.97 -6.22
C ASN A 62 0.45 -13.55 -4.96
N ASP A 63 1.05 -14.56 -4.33
CA ASP A 63 0.61 -15.14 -3.06
C ASP A 63 1.35 -14.54 -1.86
N TYR A 64 2.18 -13.51 -2.08
CA TYR A 64 2.97 -12.90 -1.03
C TYR A 64 2.15 -11.87 -0.24
N GLY A 65 1.36 -12.35 0.73
CA GLY A 65 0.45 -11.52 1.53
C GLY A 65 1.10 -10.26 2.14
N LYS A 66 2.36 -10.35 2.57
CA LYS A 66 3.11 -9.20 3.10
C LYS A 66 3.28 -8.06 2.09
N ALA A 67 3.42 -8.36 0.80
CA ALA A 67 3.49 -7.34 -0.25
C ALA A 67 2.18 -6.54 -0.37
N TYR A 68 1.04 -7.21 -0.19
CA TYR A 68 -0.26 -6.54 -0.18
C TYR A 68 -0.46 -5.68 1.08
N ILE A 69 -0.01 -6.15 2.25
CA ILE A 69 0.02 -5.31 3.46
C ILE A 69 0.87 -4.06 3.24
N ALA A 70 2.10 -4.23 2.73
CA ALA A 70 2.98 -3.10 2.45
C ALA A 70 2.39 -2.13 1.44
N LEU A 71 1.71 -2.62 0.41
CA LEU A 71 1.06 -1.78 -0.60
C LEU A 71 -0.07 -0.93 0.01
N GLY A 72 -0.92 -1.53 0.86
CA GLY A 72 -1.96 -0.79 1.57
C GLY A 72 -1.39 0.26 2.53
N ASP A 73 -0.33 -0.09 3.27
CA ASP A 73 0.34 0.85 4.18
C ASP A 73 0.97 2.02 3.40
N ALA A 74 1.58 1.72 2.25
CA ALA A 74 2.17 2.71 1.37
C ALA A 74 1.11 3.64 0.74
N PHE A 75 -0.07 3.14 0.38
CA PHE A 75 -1.20 3.96 -0.07
C PHE A 75 -1.63 4.96 1.01
N ILE A 76 -1.82 4.49 2.25
CA ILE A 76 -2.17 5.36 3.37
C ILE A 76 -1.09 6.40 3.63
N ALA A 77 0.19 6.03 3.56
CA ALA A 77 1.31 6.97 3.74
C ALA A 77 1.36 8.01 2.62
N ALA A 78 1.15 7.60 1.37
CA ALA A 78 1.13 8.47 0.19
C ALA A 78 -0.10 9.39 0.12
N ARG A 79 -1.15 9.15 0.92
CA ARG A 79 -2.40 9.94 0.88
C ARG A 79 -2.15 11.44 0.93
N ARG A 80 -1.17 11.91 1.72
CA ARG A 80 -0.84 13.35 1.87
C ARG A 80 -0.30 14.01 0.60
N GLN A 81 0.02 13.20 -0.42
CA GLN A 81 0.47 13.64 -1.73
C GLN A 81 -0.70 13.72 -2.74
N LEU A 82 -1.90 13.33 -2.31
CA LEU A 82 -3.14 13.59 -3.03
C LEU A 82 -3.60 15.04 -2.75
N GLY A 83 -4.70 15.46 -3.38
CA GLY A 83 -5.22 16.81 -3.21
C GLY A 83 -6.02 16.98 -1.92
N ASP A 84 -7.31 17.26 -2.07
CA ASP A 84 -8.19 17.61 -0.94
C ASP A 84 -8.45 16.44 0.02
N ASP A 85 -9.10 16.75 1.14
CA ASP A 85 -9.38 15.78 2.20
C ASP A 85 -10.15 14.55 1.69
N PHE A 86 -11.09 14.74 0.75
CA PHE A 86 -11.84 13.64 0.16
C PHE A 86 -10.93 12.70 -0.65
N GLN A 87 -10.07 13.28 -1.49
CA GLN A 87 -9.07 12.52 -2.23
C GLN A 87 -8.10 11.78 -1.29
N GLN A 88 -7.67 12.41 -0.20
CA GLN A 88 -6.84 11.76 0.82
C GLN A 88 -7.56 10.58 1.48
N GLN A 89 -8.87 10.71 1.74
CA GLN A 89 -9.68 9.63 2.30
C GLN A 89 -9.87 8.46 1.32
N SER A 90 -9.91 8.72 0.01
CA SER A 90 -10.04 7.66 -1.01
C SER A 90 -8.87 6.66 -0.97
N ALA A 91 -7.70 7.06 -0.49
CA ALA A 91 -6.56 6.15 -0.29
C ALA A 91 -6.87 5.01 0.68
N TYR A 92 -7.76 5.22 1.66
CA TYR A 92 -8.16 4.16 2.59
C TYR A 92 -9.02 3.09 1.92
N TRP A 93 -9.80 3.43 0.89
CA TRP A 93 -10.52 2.43 0.11
C TRP A 93 -9.56 1.50 -0.63
N ALA A 94 -8.59 2.07 -1.35
CA ALA A 94 -7.57 1.29 -2.06
C ALA A 94 -6.73 0.44 -1.09
N ALA A 95 -6.37 0.99 0.08
CA ALA A 95 -5.64 0.25 1.10
C ALA A 95 -6.44 -0.94 1.66
N ALA A 96 -7.73 -0.74 1.92
CA ALA A 96 -8.61 -1.80 2.40
C ALA A 96 -8.70 -2.97 1.40
N ASP A 97 -8.78 -2.69 0.10
CA ASP A 97 -8.79 -3.73 -0.91
C ASP A 97 -7.52 -4.59 -0.86
N MET A 98 -6.36 -3.97 -0.63
CA MET A 98 -5.10 -4.70 -0.49
C MET A 98 -5.07 -5.57 0.77
N TYR A 99 -5.56 -5.07 1.91
CA TYR A 99 -5.64 -5.86 3.14
C TYR A 99 -6.62 -7.04 3.03
N GLN A 100 -7.73 -6.88 2.30
CA GLN A 100 -8.64 -7.99 2.01
C GLN A 100 -7.94 -9.08 1.20
N VAL A 101 -7.15 -8.70 0.20
CA VAL A 101 -6.37 -9.67 -0.60
C VAL A 101 -5.30 -10.33 0.26
N ALA A 102 -4.59 -9.58 1.11
CA ALA A 102 -3.56 -10.12 2.01
C ALA A 102 -4.09 -11.25 2.89
N ALA A 103 -5.22 -11.04 3.56
CA ALA A 103 -5.86 -12.05 4.40
C ALA A 103 -6.33 -13.29 3.61
N LYS A 104 -6.67 -13.11 2.33
CA LYS A 104 -7.14 -14.20 1.45
C LYS A 104 -5.98 -15.07 0.97
N VAL A 105 -4.85 -14.45 0.58
CA VAL A 105 -3.69 -15.19 0.04
C VAL A 105 -2.79 -15.74 1.14
N ASP A 106 -2.78 -15.09 2.31
CA ASP A 106 -2.01 -15.52 3.49
C ASP A 106 -2.88 -15.45 4.76
N PRO A 107 -3.50 -16.59 5.16
CA PRO A 107 -4.33 -16.66 6.36
C PRO A 107 -3.60 -16.30 7.66
N ALA A 108 -2.26 -16.36 7.71
CA ALA A 108 -1.50 -15.95 8.89
C ALA A 108 -1.59 -14.43 9.13
N LEU A 109 -1.93 -13.65 8.10
CA LEU A 109 -2.11 -12.20 8.17
C LEU A 109 -3.56 -11.79 8.43
N ALA A 110 -4.48 -12.73 8.65
CA ALA A 110 -5.91 -12.45 8.77
C ALA A 110 -6.24 -11.52 9.96
N GLU A 111 -5.59 -11.73 11.11
CA GLU A 111 -5.81 -10.89 12.30
C GLU A 111 -5.32 -9.45 12.07
N GLU A 112 -4.08 -9.29 11.58
CA GLU A 112 -3.50 -7.98 11.25
C GLU A 112 -4.35 -7.24 10.21
N SER A 113 -4.73 -7.94 9.14
CA SER A 113 -5.55 -7.39 8.06
C SER A 113 -6.90 -6.91 8.59
N THR A 114 -7.54 -7.67 9.48
CA THR A 114 -8.83 -7.30 10.09
C THR A 114 -8.71 -6.00 10.89
N GLN A 115 -7.63 -5.84 11.67
CA GLN A 115 -7.38 -4.61 12.43
C GLN A 115 -7.15 -3.40 11.52
N LYS A 116 -6.36 -3.57 10.45
CA LYS A 116 -6.12 -2.52 9.45
C LYS A 116 -7.38 -2.15 8.69
N LEU A 117 -8.23 -3.12 8.34
CA LEU A 117 -9.52 -2.89 7.70
C LEU A 117 -10.47 -2.06 8.57
N ALA A 118 -10.58 -2.39 9.86
CA ALA A 118 -11.38 -1.60 10.79
C ALA A 118 -10.89 -0.15 10.89
N SER A 119 -9.56 0.04 10.89
CA SER A 119 -8.93 1.37 10.90
C SER A 119 -9.20 2.14 9.62
N CYS A 120 -9.21 1.49 8.45
CA CYS A 120 -9.56 2.11 7.18
C CYS A 120 -11.03 2.53 7.16
N ALA A 121 -11.94 1.64 7.57
CA ALA A 121 -13.38 1.93 7.58
C ALA A 121 -13.74 3.14 8.45
N ALA A 122 -13.03 3.36 9.56
CA ALA A 122 -13.20 4.53 10.40
C ALA A 122 -12.76 5.86 9.73
N GLN A 123 -11.99 5.79 8.64
CA GLN A 123 -11.47 6.95 7.91
C GLN A 123 -12.14 7.18 6.56
N TYR A 124 -13.09 6.33 6.17
CA TYR A 124 -13.84 6.54 4.93
C TYR A 124 -14.64 7.86 4.97
N PRO A 125 -14.89 8.48 3.81
CA PRO A 125 -15.81 9.60 3.70
C PRO A 125 -17.20 9.23 4.23
N SER A 126 -17.94 10.22 4.73
CA SER A 126 -19.35 10.02 5.08
C SER A 126 -20.22 9.85 3.84
N SER A 127 -21.41 9.25 3.96
CA SER A 127 -22.35 9.18 2.82
C SER A 127 -22.74 10.57 2.30
N GLU A 128 -22.77 11.59 3.18
CA GLU A 128 -23.01 12.98 2.80
C GLU A 128 -21.86 13.54 1.94
N ASP A 129 -20.60 13.32 2.34
CA ASP A 129 -19.43 13.75 1.55
C ASP A 129 -19.39 13.06 0.17
N ILE A 130 -19.72 11.76 0.12
CA ILE A 130 -19.80 10.99 -1.13
C ILE A 130 -20.87 11.59 -2.04
N PHE A 131 -22.05 11.90 -1.50
CA PHE A 131 -23.14 12.53 -2.24
C PHE A 131 -22.76 13.93 -2.76
N PHE A 132 -22.09 14.75 -1.96
CA PHE A 132 -21.61 16.08 -2.39
C PHE A 132 -20.61 16.04 -3.54
N HIS A 133 -19.91 14.91 -3.72
CA HIS A 133 -19.00 14.68 -4.84
C HIS A 133 -19.68 14.02 -6.05
N ASP A 134 -21.02 13.92 -6.06
CA ASP A 134 -21.81 13.24 -7.10
C ASP A 134 -21.41 11.77 -7.30
N LEU A 135 -20.97 11.12 -6.22
CA LEU A 135 -20.56 9.73 -6.21
C LEU A 135 -21.62 8.85 -5.54
N GLN A 136 -21.52 7.54 -5.76
CA GLN A 136 -22.44 6.55 -5.21
C GLN A 136 -21.68 5.36 -4.64
N GLU A 137 -22.06 4.94 -3.44
CA GLU A 137 -21.52 3.74 -2.80
C GLU A 137 -21.71 2.50 -3.67
N GLY A 138 -20.70 1.63 -3.69
CA GLY A 138 -20.66 0.43 -4.52
C GLY A 138 -20.14 0.64 -5.95
N ASN A 139 -20.00 1.88 -6.42
CA ASN A 139 -19.37 2.15 -7.71
C ASN A 139 -17.83 2.07 -7.63
N ASP A 140 -17.22 1.93 -8.81
CA ASP A 140 -15.76 2.00 -8.96
C ASP A 140 -15.25 3.43 -8.82
N TYR A 141 -14.07 3.58 -8.24
CA TYR A 141 -13.35 4.84 -8.11
C TYR A 141 -11.86 4.62 -8.39
N LEU A 142 -11.26 5.50 -9.18
CA LEU A 142 -9.81 5.51 -9.44
C LEU A 142 -9.13 6.48 -8.48
N VAL A 143 -8.34 5.97 -7.55
CA VAL A 143 -7.51 6.80 -6.67
C VAL A 143 -6.35 7.38 -7.48
N SER A 144 -6.24 8.70 -7.50
CA SER A 144 -5.27 9.44 -8.31
C SER A 144 -3.86 9.48 -7.71
N GLY A 145 -3.01 10.39 -8.21
CA GLY A 145 -1.64 10.56 -7.74
C GLY A 145 -0.75 9.38 -8.12
N CYS A 146 0.17 8.98 -7.25
CA CYS A 146 0.98 7.78 -7.45
C CYS A 146 0.29 6.48 -7.02
N ILE A 147 -0.88 6.59 -6.38
CA ILE A 147 -1.66 5.41 -6.01
C ILE A 147 -2.21 4.75 -7.27
N GLN A 148 -2.88 5.44 -8.21
CA GLN A 148 -3.35 4.85 -9.48
C GLN A 148 -4.00 3.47 -9.32
N GLU A 149 -4.91 3.31 -8.36
CA GLU A 149 -5.54 2.03 -8.05
C GLU A 149 -7.06 2.17 -8.12
N ASN A 150 -7.71 1.22 -8.79
CA ASN A 150 -9.17 1.13 -8.79
C ASN A 150 -9.64 0.51 -7.48
N THR A 151 -10.71 1.07 -6.92
CA THR A 151 -11.31 0.63 -5.66
C THR A 151 -12.83 0.81 -5.72
N THR A 152 -13.52 0.34 -4.68
CA THR A 152 -14.97 0.50 -4.53
C THR A 152 -15.29 1.55 -3.48
N ILE A 153 -16.21 2.45 -3.82
CA ILE A 153 -16.70 3.51 -2.94
C ILE A 153 -17.49 2.92 -1.77
N ARG A 154 -17.12 3.29 -0.55
CA ARG A 154 -17.73 2.81 0.70
C ARG A 154 -17.84 3.97 1.68
N SER A 155 -18.98 4.15 2.33
CA SER A 155 -19.10 5.15 3.40
C SER A 155 -18.59 4.62 4.74
N ARG A 156 -18.27 5.55 5.64
CA ARG A 156 -18.22 5.26 7.07
C ARG A 156 -19.67 5.26 7.60
N ASN A 157 -20.13 4.09 8.06
CA ASN A 157 -21.43 3.91 8.72
C ASN A 157 -21.70 4.96 9.80
#